data_AF-A0A4R8UDQ4-F1
#
_entry.id   AF-A0A4R8UDQ4-F1
#
_cell.length_a   1.000
_cell.length_b   1.000
_cell.length_c   1.000
_cell.angle_alpha   90.00
_cell.angle_beta   90.00
_cell.angle_gamma   90.00
#
_symmetry.space_group_name_H-M   'P 1'
#
loop_
_entity.id
_entity.type
_entity.pdbx_description
1 polymer ?
#
loop_
_entity_poly.entity_id
_entity_poly.type
_entity_poly.pdbx_seq_one_letter_code
_entity_poly.pdbx_strand_id
1 'polypeptide(L)'
;MMGILVLAVVVLAPSLRTYAEQRQDIDRLKAAVSDQQDTVDHLKTERERWNDRTYITTQARDRLSYVLPGDVSFLVINDLKLPVTGQGGDAPVSTDIQSTDVDWLTSVFASVMTAGLAPEEASK
;
A
#
# COMPACT_ATOMS: atom_id res chain seq x y z
N MET A 1 4.47 26.14 -54.66
CA MET A 1 4.04 26.48 -53.27
C MET A 1 3.90 25.27 -52.36
N MET A 2 3.28 24.16 -52.79
CA MET A 2 2.99 23.02 -51.88
C MET A 2 4.22 22.34 -51.25
N GLY A 3 5.33 22.19 -51.99
CA GLY A 3 6.55 21.58 -51.46
C GLY A 3 7.19 22.33 -50.29
N ILE A 4 7.03 23.67 -50.23
CA ILE A 4 7.55 24.50 -49.13
C ILE A 4 6.77 24.23 -47.84
N LEU A 5 5.45 24.06 -47.92
CA LEU A 5 4.61 23.74 -46.77
C LEU A 5 4.97 22.37 -46.19
N VAL A 6 5.17 21.37 -47.06
CA VAL A 6 5.57 20.02 -46.62
C VAL A 6 6.93 20.06 -45.93
N LEU A 7 7.92 20.76 -46.50
CA LEU A 7 9.23 20.93 -45.88
C LEU A 7 9.16 21.64 -44.53
N ALA A 8 8.35 22.71 -44.42
CA ALA A 8 8.15 23.42 -43.17
C ALA A 8 7.59 22.51 -42.07
N VAL A 9 6.59 21.68 -42.40
CA VAL A 9 6.01 20.72 -41.44
C VAL A 9 7.01 19.65 -41.03
N VAL A 10 7.79 19.10 -41.96
CA VAL A 10 8.79 18.06 -41.65
C VAL A 10 9.88 18.57 -40.71
N VAL A 11 10.29 19.82 -40.86
CA VAL A 11 11.30 20.44 -39.98
C VAL A 11 10.73 20.80 -38.61
N LEU A 12 9.47 21.25 -38.53
CA LEU A 12 8.83 21.64 -37.26
C LEU A 12 8.27 20.46 -36.46
N ALA A 13 7.81 19.38 -37.11
CA ALA A 13 7.14 18.27 -36.44
C ALA A 13 7.95 17.68 -35.26
N PRO A 14 9.28 17.46 -35.37
CA PRO A 14 10.08 16.99 -34.24
C PRO A 14 10.06 17.95 -33.05
N SER A 15 10.12 19.27 -33.29
CA SER A 15 10.11 20.28 -32.22
C SER A 15 8.77 20.39 -31.50
N LEU A 16 7.67 20.22 -32.23
CA LEU A 16 6.33 20.20 -31.63
C LEU A 16 6.13 18.95 -30.78
N ARG A 17 6.64 17.81 -31.24
CA ARG A 17 6.63 16.56 -30.48
C ARG A 17 7.43 16.68 -29.19
N THR A 18 8.68 17.16 -29.25
CA THR A 18 9.50 17.32 -28.04
C THR A 18 8.90 18.31 -27.06
N TYR A 19 8.27 19.39 -27.54
CA TYR A 19 7.57 20.34 -26.68
C TYR A 19 6.37 19.69 -25.95
N ALA A 20 5.60 18.85 -26.66
CA ALA A 20 4.49 18.11 -26.05
C ALA A 20 4.98 17.11 -25.00
N GLU A 21 6.06 16.36 -25.29
CA GLU A 21 6.71 15.43 -24.36
C GLU A 21 7.22 16.17 -23.12
N GLN A 22 7.96 17.27 -23.30
CA GLN A 22 8.44 18.12 -22.19
C GLN A 22 7.29 18.64 -21.32
N ARG A 23 6.15 19.00 -21.92
CA ARG A 23 5.00 19.47 -21.16
C ARG A 23 4.41 18.36 -20.29
N GLN A 24 4.29 17.14 -20.83
CA GLN A 24 3.85 15.98 -20.07
C GLN A 24 4.80 15.65 -18.92
N ASP A 25 6.12 15.70 -19.17
CA ASP A 25 7.13 15.47 -18.14
C ASP A 25 7.04 16.50 -17.01
N ILE A 26 6.90 17.78 -17.34
CA ILE A 26 6.72 18.86 -16.36
C ILE A 26 5.48 18.62 -15.50
N ASP A 27 4.36 18.28 -16.13
CA ASP A 27 3.10 18.09 -15.42
C ASP A 27 3.18 16.84 -14.51
N ARG A 28 3.84 15.76 -14.97
CA ARG A 28 4.12 14.57 -14.15
C ARG A 28 5.03 14.88 -12.96
N LEU A 29 6.12 15.63 -13.18
CA LEU A 29 7.04 16.00 -12.11
C LEU A 29 6.36 16.90 -11.07
N LYS A 30 5.51 17.84 -11.50
CA LYS A 30 4.73 18.69 -10.60
C LYS A 30 3.77 17.87 -9.73
N ALA A 31 3.08 16.90 -10.33
CA ALA A 31 2.22 15.99 -9.57
C ALA A 31 3.03 15.22 -8.52
N ALA A 32 4.17 14.65 -8.90
CA ALA A 32 5.04 13.92 -7.97
C ALA A 32 5.56 14.81 -6.83
N VAL A 33 5.91 16.06 -7.10
CA VAL A 33 6.32 17.02 -6.06
C VAL A 33 5.16 17.35 -5.12
N SER A 34 3.95 17.52 -5.64
CA SER A 34 2.76 17.75 -4.81
C SER A 34 2.50 16.58 -3.86
N ASP A 35 2.50 15.35 -4.39
CA ASP A 35 2.27 14.14 -3.58
C ASP A 35 3.35 13.96 -2.50
N GLN A 36 4.61 14.26 -2.84
CA GLN A 36 5.72 14.21 -1.88
C GLN A 36 5.57 15.28 -0.80
N GLN A 37 5.13 16.48 -1.17
CA GLN A 37 4.89 17.57 -0.21
C GLN A 37 3.77 17.20 0.77
N ASP A 38 2.67 16.65 0.28
CA ASP A 38 1.55 16.18 1.11
C ASP A 38 2.00 15.07 2.07
N THR A 39 2.83 14.14 1.59
CA THR A 39 3.43 13.08 2.42
C THR A 39 4.30 13.66 3.53
N VAL A 40 5.15 14.63 3.20
CA VAL A 40 6.02 15.30 4.18
C VAL A 40 5.20 16.04 5.24
N ASP A 41 4.14 16.73 4.84
CA ASP A 41 3.32 17.49 5.78
C ASP A 41 2.46 16.57 6.67
N HIS A 42 1.99 15.44 6.14
CA HIS A 42 1.39 14.37 6.94
C HIS A 42 2.38 13.83 7.99
N LEU A 43 3.60 13.46 7.57
CA LEU A 43 4.62 12.93 8.47
C LEU A 43 5.07 13.95 9.53
N LYS A 44 5.16 15.24 9.19
CA LYS A 44 5.41 16.30 10.19
C LYS A 44 4.31 16.35 11.23
N THR A 45 3.05 16.28 10.80
CA THR A 45 1.89 16.29 11.68
C THR A 45 1.89 15.08 12.60
N GLU A 46 2.16 13.88 12.06
CA GLU A 46 2.30 12.67 12.89
C GLU A 46 3.44 12.83 13.90
N ARG A 47 4.61 13.29 13.47
CA ARG A 47 5.75 13.52 14.36
C ARG A 47 5.41 14.47 15.49
N GLU A 48 4.69 15.56 15.21
CA GLU A 48 4.22 16.49 16.24
C GLU A 48 3.26 15.83 17.23
N ARG A 49 2.33 14.98 16.76
CA ARG A 49 1.47 14.19 17.65
C ARG A 49 2.27 13.25 18.55
N TRP A 50 3.26 12.55 17.98
CA TRP A 50 4.14 11.67 18.76
C TRP A 50 5.01 12.40 19.79
N ASN A 51 5.22 13.71 19.66
CA ASN A 51 5.92 14.50 20.66
C ASN A 51 5.05 14.85 21.88
N ASP A 52 3.73 14.72 21.79
CA ASP A 52 2.83 14.94 22.92
C ASP A 52 2.77 13.69 23.82
N ARG A 53 3.17 13.86 25.09
CA ARG A 53 3.12 12.79 26.10
C ARG A 53 1.71 12.23 26.25
N THR A 54 0.67 13.06 26.16
CA THR A 54 -0.73 12.63 26.30
C THR A 54 -1.11 11.66 25.19
N TYR A 55 -0.70 11.95 23.96
CA TYR A 55 -0.93 11.09 22.80
C TYR A 55 -0.24 9.74 22.96
N ILE A 56 1.04 9.72 23.36
CA ILE A 56 1.78 8.47 23.63
C ILE A 56 1.07 7.62 24.70
N THR A 57 0.68 8.24 25.83
CA THR A 57 0.04 7.49 26.93
C THR A 57 -1.31 6.91 26.56
N THR A 58 -2.11 7.64 25.76
CA THR A 58 -3.39 7.15 25.25
C THR A 58 -3.18 5.98 24.28
N GLN A 59 -2.22 6.10 23.35
CA GLN A 59 -1.95 5.04 22.38
C GLN A 59 -1.38 3.77 23.03
N ALA A 60 -0.53 3.92 24.05
CA ALA A 60 -0.01 2.80 24.83
C ALA A 60 -1.10 2.13 25.67
N ARG A 61 -2.05 2.89 26.23
CA ARG A 61 -3.20 2.33 26.94
C ARG A 61 -4.09 1.50 26.02
N ASP A 62 -4.43 2.02 24.85
CA ASP A 62 -5.33 1.36 23.89
C ASP A 62 -4.71 0.09 23.28
N ARG A 63 -3.42 0.14 22.92
CA ARG A 63 -2.76 -0.99 22.23
C ARG A 63 -2.04 -1.98 23.14
N LEU A 64 -1.50 -1.52 24.27
CA LEU A 64 -0.62 -2.31 25.11
C LEU A 64 -1.18 -2.49 26.53
N SER A 65 -2.39 -2.00 26.81
CA SER A 65 -2.97 -1.99 28.16
C SER A 65 -1.99 -1.39 29.18
N TYR A 66 -1.24 -0.35 28.80
CA TYR A 66 -0.25 0.29 29.65
C TYR A 66 -0.91 1.05 30.82
N VAL A 67 -0.36 0.95 32.03
CA VAL A 67 -0.98 1.48 33.25
C VAL A 67 0.06 2.31 34.02
N LEU A 68 -0.34 3.48 34.56
CA LEU A 68 0.54 4.29 35.39
C LEU A 68 0.60 3.73 36.82
N PRO A 69 1.72 3.92 37.55
CA PRO A 69 1.80 3.50 38.94
C PRO A 69 0.69 4.18 39.78
N GLY A 70 -0.19 3.37 40.37
CA GLY A 70 -1.34 3.83 41.16
C GLY A 70 -2.71 3.63 40.49
N ASP A 71 -2.76 3.35 39.18
CA ASP A 71 -4.00 3.02 38.47
C ASP A 71 -4.36 1.52 38.62
N VAL A 72 -5.66 1.21 38.73
CA VAL A 72 -6.18 -0.17 38.85
C VAL A 72 -6.62 -0.69 37.49
N SER A 73 -5.96 -1.76 36.99
CA SER A 73 -6.33 -2.42 35.73
C SER A 73 -7.41 -3.47 35.96
N PHE A 74 -8.47 -3.45 35.15
CA PHE A 74 -9.51 -4.48 35.14
C PHE A 74 -9.35 -5.35 33.90
N LEU A 75 -8.93 -6.61 34.09
CA LEU A 75 -8.98 -7.64 33.06
C LEU A 75 -10.30 -8.39 33.20
N VAL A 76 -11.20 -8.22 32.24
CA VAL A 76 -12.43 -9.03 32.16
C VAL A 76 -12.06 -10.40 31.61
N ILE A 77 -11.81 -11.35 32.51
CA ILE A 77 -11.69 -12.76 32.15
C ILE A 77 -13.11 -13.29 31.99
N ASN A 78 -13.51 -13.51 30.74
CA ASN A 78 -14.78 -14.14 30.45
C ASN A 78 -14.62 -15.67 30.53
N ASP A 79 -14.85 -16.23 31.72
CA ASP A 79 -14.80 -17.68 32.00
C ASP A 79 -16.06 -18.43 31.54
N LEU A 80 -17.01 -17.70 30.93
CA LEU A 80 -18.16 -18.32 30.27
C LEU A 80 -17.66 -19.12 29.07
N LYS A 81 -18.00 -20.41 29.04
CA LYS A 81 -17.89 -21.26 27.85
C LYS A 81 -18.82 -20.71 26.77
N LEU A 82 -18.40 -19.64 26.10
CA LEU A 82 -19.00 -19.23 24.84
C LEU A 82 -18.78 -20.38 23.86
N PRO A 83 -19.83 -20.88 23.18
CA PRO A 83 -19.60 -21.77 22.05
C PRO A 83 -18.75 -20.97 21.07
N VAL A 84 -17.49 -21.39 20.90
CA VAL A 84 -16.62 -20.86 19.88
C VAL A 84 -17.33 -21.12 18.56
N THR A 85 -17.99 -20.11 18.00
CA THR A 85 -18.46 -20.11 16.61
C THR A 85 -17.21 -19.95 15.74
N GLY A 86 -16.45 -21.02 15.70
CA GLY A 86 -15.17 -21.19 15.05
C GLY A 86 -14.82 -22.64 15.34
N GLN A 87 -14.64 -23.44 14.29
CA GLN A 87 -14.35 -24.87 14.34
C GLN A 87 -12.95 -25.13 14.94
N GLY A 88 -12.69 -24.68 16.17
CA GLY A 88 -11.42 -24.79 16.87
C GLY A 88 -11.56 -25.32 18.30
N GLY A 89 -12.74 -25.83 18.66
CA GLY A 89 -12.95 -26.56 19.89
C GLY A 89 -12.71 -28.05 19.67
N ASP A 90 -11.67 -28.57 20.30
CA ASP A 90 -11.52 -29.99 20.62
C ASP A 90 -11.31 -30.98 19.47
N ALA A 91 -10.73 -30.53 18.35
CA ALA A 91 -10.10 -31.46 17.42
C ALA A 91 -8.79 -31.97 18.05
N PRO A 92 -8.54 -33.29 18.11
CA PRO A 92 -7.26 -33.80 18.59
C PRO A 92 -6.14 -33.17 17.77
N VAL A 93 -5.19 -32.52 18.45
CA VAL A 93 -4.02 -31.94 17.81
C VAL A 93 -3.24 -33.09 17.17
N SER A 94 -3.31 -33.20 15.85
CA SER A 94 -2.58 -34.23 15.11
C SER A 94 -1.08 -34.03 15.34
N THR A 95 -0.41 -35.10 15.75
CA THR A 95 1.06 -35.18 15.84
C THR A 95 1.71 -35.43 14.49
N ASP A 96 0.91 -35.61 13.43
CA ASP A 96 1.39 -35.78 12.07
C ASP A 96 1.75 -34.42 11.47
N ILE A 97 3.00 -34.31 11.02
CA ILE A 97 3.45 -33.13 10.29
C ILE A 97 2.85 -33.19 8.89
N GLN A 98 1.81 -32.38 8.66
CA GLN A 98 1.28 -32.15 7.33
C GLN A 98 2.27 -31.27 6.55
N SER A 99 3.18 -31.90 5.82
CA SER A 99 4.01 -31.18 4.83
C SER A 99 3.14 -30.87 3.63
N THR A 100 2.76 -29.61 3.47
CA THR A 100 2.21 -29.15 2.20
C THR A 100 3.39 -28.71 1.35
N ASP A 101 3.79 -29.54 0.38
CA ASP A 101 4.76 -29.18 -0.64
C ASP A 101 4.14 -28.14 -1.59
N VAL A 102 4.14 -26.88 -1.16
CA VAL A 102 3.74 -25.75 -1.99
C VAL A 102 4.97 -25.22 -2.69
N ASP A 103 5.04 -25.40 -4.00
CA ASP A 103 6.03 -24.71 -4.85
C ASP A 103 5.61 -23.25 -5.05
N TRP A 104 5.82 -22.47 -3.99
CA TRP A 104 5.50 -21.03 -3.96
C TRP A 104 6.30 -20.25 -5.01
N LEU A 105 7.49 -20.72 -5.38
CA LEU A 105 8.34 -20.04 -6.36
C LEU A 105 7.70 -20.13 -7.73
N THR A 106 7.29 -21.33 -8.13
CA THR A 106 6.59 -21.54 -9.40
C THR A 106 5.25 -20.83 -9.42
N SER A 107 4.50 -20.82 -8.32
CA SER A 107 3.20 -20.14 -8.27
C SER A 107 3.32 -18.62 -8.39
N VAL A 108 4.31 -18.01 -7.72
CA VAL A 108 4.61 -16.57 -7.83
C VAL A 108 5.11 -16.23 -9.23
N PHE A 109 6.03 -17.01 -9.78
CA PHE A 109 6.55 -16.78 -11.12
C PHE A 109 5.46 -16.90 -12.19
N ALA A 110 4.62 -17.93 -12.11
CA ALA A 110 3.47 -18.10 -12.97
C ALA A 110 2.49 -16.92 -12.84
N SER A 111 2.22 -16.44 -11.62
CA SER A 111 1.35 -15.28 -11.42
C SER A 111 1.88 -14.01 -12.10
N VAL A 112 3.18 -13.74 -11.98
CA VAL A 112 3.83 -12.59 -12.64
C VAL A 112 3.78 -12.74 -14.16
N MET A 113 4.08 -13.94 -14.68
CA MET A 113 4.04 -14.20 -16.12
C MET A 113 2.61 -14.12 -16.67
N THR A 114 1.61 -14.64 -15.95
CA THR A 114 0.20 -14.52 -16.32
C THR A 114 -0.26 -13.06 -16.29
N ALA A 115 0.15 -12.27 -15.29
CA ALA A 115 -0.18 -10.85 -15.24
C ALA A 115 0.50 -10.04 -16.37
N GLY A 116 1.74 -10.40 -16.73
CA GLY A 116 2.49 -9.73 -17.80
C GLY A 116 2.12 -10.16 -19.22
N LEU A 117 1.60 -11.39 -19.39
CA LEU A 117 1.17 -11.95 -20.68
C LEU A 117 -0.35 -11.96 -20.85
N ALA A 118 -1.11 -11.48 -19.85
CA ALA A 118 -2.55 -11.36 -19.97
C ALA A 118 -2.87 -10.54 -21.22
N PRO A 119 -3.59 -11.12 -22.21
CA PRO A 119 -4.03 -10.33 -23.34
C PRO A 119 -4.92 -9.20 -22.81
N GLU A 120 -4.76 -8.02 -23.39
CA GLU A 120 -5.58 -6.84 -23.11
C GLU A 120 -7.00 -7.10 -23.68
N GLU A 121 -7.70 -8.09 -23.12
CA GLU A 121 -9.11 -8.36 -23.39
C GLU A 121 -9.90 -7.26 -22.68
N ALA A 122 -9.91 -6.10 -23.34
CA ALA A 122 -10.90 -5.03 -23.28
C ALA A 122 -11.68 -4.92 -21.96
N SER A 123 -11.21 -4.05 -21.05
CA SER A 123 -12.11 -3.46 -20.07
C SER A 123 -13.18 -2.66 -20.82
N LYS A 124 -14.40 -3.18 -20.85
CA LYS A 124 -15.60 -2.46 -21.28
C LYS A 124 -16.37 -1.97 -20.07
#